data_AF-A0A526PRP9-F1
#
_entry.id   AF-A0A526PRP9-F1
#
_cell.length_a   1.000
_cell.length_b   1.000
_cell.length_c   1.000
_cell.angle_alpha   90.00
_cell.angle_beta   90.00
_cell.angle_gamma   90.00
#
_symmetry.space_group_name_H-M   'P 1'
#
loop_
_entity.id
_entity.type
_entity.pdbx_description
1 polymer ?
#
loop_
_entity_poly.entity_id
_entity_poly.type
_entity_poly.pdbx_seq_one_letter_code
_entity_poly.pdbx_strand_id
1 'polypeptide(L)'
;WKRNGVKVSGRVEADITQACIVTLDPVAAHIDEPVEAPFLPEQSKLGRQGFEGGGEIVLDADGPDSPETFSGDTIDVGALAEQFFGLAIDPYPRKAGASLEV
;
A
#
# COMPACT_ATOMS: atom_id res chain seq x y z
N TRP A 1 1.89 3.00 20.57
CA TRP A 1 0.45 3.01 20.26
C TRP A 1 -0.32 2.59 21.52
N LYS A 2 -1.51 3.13 21.83
CA LYS A 2 -2.29 2.72 23.02
C LYS A 2 -2.96 1.35 22.78
N ARG A 3 -3.13 0.54 23.84
CA ARG A 3 -3.97 -0.69 23.88
C ARG A 3 -3.68 -1.72 22.77
N ASN A 4 -2.46 -2.27 22.75
CA ASN A 4 -2.02 -3.40 21.89
C ASN A 4 -1.86 -3.13 20.39
N GLY A 5 -1.94 -1.87 19.93
CA GLY A 5 -1.57 -1.54 18.56
C GLY A 5 -0.06 -1.59 18.32
N VAL A 6 0.34 -2.01 17.13
CA VAL A 6 1.73 -2.04 16.67
C VAL A 6 1.85 -1.07 15.49
N LYS A 7 2.97 -0.37 15.36
CA LYS A 7 3.26 0.43 14.17
C LYS A 7 4.45 -0.20 13.46
N VAL A 8 4.28 -0.53 12.19
CA VAL A 8 5.36 -0.99 11.32
C VAL A 8 5.83 0.19 10.48
N SER A 9 7.14 0.38 10.40
CA SER A 9 7.76 1.41 9.56
C SER A 9 9.05 0.88 8.94
N GLY A 10 9.29 1.18 7.67
CA GLY A 10 10.46 0.73 6.93
C GLY A 10 10.53 1.35 5.54
N ARG A 11 11.30 0.71 4.65
CA ARG A 11 11.41 1.05 3.23
C ARG A 11 11.44 -0.22 2.40
N VAL A 12 10.87 -0.17 1.20
CA VAL A 12 11.02 -1.22 0.19
C VAL A 12 11.77 -0.63 -1.00
N GLU A 13 12.89 -1.27 -1.35
CA GLU A 13 13.77 -0.88 -2.44
C GLU A 13 13.87 -2.04 -3.44
N ALA A 14 13.66 -1.76 -4.72
CA ALA A 14 13.71 -2.77 -5.77
C ALA A 14 14.05 -2.19 -7.14
N ASP A 15 14.89 -2.89 -7.89
CA ASP A 15 15.07 -2.67 -9.31
C ASP A 15 14.16 -3.62 -10.11
N ILE A 16 13.31 -3.07 -10.96
CA ILE A 16 12.37 -3.83 -11.79
C ILE A 16 12.56 -3.50 -13.26
N THR A 17 12.07 -4.39 -14.12
CA THR A 17 11.94 -4.14 -15.56
C THR A 17 10.49 -4.31 -15.94
N GLN A 18 9.90 -3.28 -16.54
CA GLN A 18 8.53 -3.28 -17.01
C GLN A 18 8.50 -3.24 -18.55
N ALA A 19 7.42 -3.73 -19.15
CA ALA A 19 7.20 -3.59 -20.58
C ALA A 19 6.59 -2.21 -20.88
N CYS A 20 7.20 -1.45 -21.79
CA CYS A 20 6.66 -0.18 -22.26
C CYS A 20 5.23 -0.36 -22.79
N ILE A 21 4.26 0.43 -22.30
CA ILE A 21 2.84 0.28 -22.67
C ILE A 21 2.56 0.50 -24.16
N VAL A 22 3.47 1.17 -24.88
CA VAL A 22 3.34 1.46 -26.32
C VAL A 22 4.06 0.43 -27.19
N THR A 23 5.28 0.05 -26.81
CA THR A 23 6.21 -0.72 -27.69
C THR A 23 6.53 -2.12 -27.18
N LEU A 24 6.18 -2.42 -25.92
CA LEU A 24 6.58 -3.60 -25.15
C LEU A 24 8.10 -3.75 -24.91
N ASP A 25 8.90 -2.78 -25.36
CA ASP A 25 10.33 -2.72 -25.04
C ASP A 25 10.55 -2.64 -23.52
N PRO A 26 11.64 -3.25 -23.00
CA PRO A 26 11.94 -3.19 -21.58
C PRO A 26 12.27 -1.77 -21.11
N VAL A 27 11.70 -1.38 -19.98
CA VAL A 27 11.93 -0.13 -19.26
C VAL A 27 12.41 -0.48 -17.86
N ALA A 28 13.63 -0.10 -17.52
CA ALA A 28 14.14 -0.24 -16.15
C ALA A 28 13.49 0.83 -15.26
N ALA A 29 13.07 0.43 -14.06
CA ALA A 29 12.56 1.32 -13.04
C ALA A 29 13.15 0.94 -11.68
N HIS A 30 13.35 1.95 -10.84
CA HIS A 30 13.79 1.79 -9.46
C HIS A 30 12.64 2.24 -8.55
N ILE A 31 12.25 1.37 -7.64
CA ILE A 31 11.26 1.64 -6.60
C ILE A 31 12.01 1.86 -5.30
N ASP A 32 11.70 2.96 -4.62
CA ASP A 32 12.22 3.30 -3.30
C ASP A 32 11.10 3.95 -2.47
N GLU A 33 10.25 3.10 -1.89
CA GLU A 33 9.00 3.50 -1.27
C GLU A 33 9.06 3.38 0.27
N PRO A 34 8.74 4.44 1.03
CA PRO A 34 8.55 4.32 2.46
C PRO A 34 7.31 3.46 2.77
N VAL A 35 7.44 2.57 3.75
CA VAL A 35 6.33 1.72 4.21
C VAL A 35 5.98 2.12 5.64
N GLU A 36 4.73 2.50 5.88
CA GLU A 36 4.24 2.76 7.23
C GLU A 36 2.78 2.34 7.35
N ALA A 37 2.47 1.47 8.31
CA ALA A 37 1.09 1.13 8.62
C ALA A 37 0.88 0.85 10.12
N PRO A 38 -0.24 1.31 10.69
CA PRO A 38 -0.65 0.90 12.02
C PRO A 38 -1.43 -0.42 11.97
N PHE A 39 -1.12 -1.30 12.91
CA PHE A 39 -1.74 -2.61 13.09
C PHE A 39 -2.51 -2.68 14.40
N LEU A 40 -3.68 -3.29 14.36
CA LEU A 40 -4.52 -3.58 15.52
C LEU A 40 -4.88 -5.08 15.57
N PRO A 41 -5.01 -5.69 16.75
CA PRO A 41 -5.59 -7.02 16.85
C PRO A 41 -7.01 -7.00 16.27
N GLU A 42 -7.44 -8.07 15.58
CA GLU A 42 -8.80 -8.16 14.99
C GLU A 42 -9.95 -7.85 15.97
N GLN A 43 -9.76 -8.18 17.25
CA GLN A 43 -10.74 -7.95 18.32
C GLN A 43 -10.74 -6.49 18.85
N SER A 44 -9.88 -5.62 18.31
CA SER A 44 -9.77 -4.23 18.71
C SER A 44 -10.99 -3.44 18.29
N LYS A 45 -11.64 -2.79 19.26
CA LYS A 45 -12.73 -1.84 18.99
C LYS A 45 -12.25 -0.57 18.26
N LEU A 46 -10.95 -0.32 18.21
CA LEU A 46 -10.36 0.83 17.52
C LEU A 46 -10.28 0.65 15.99
N GLY A 47 -10.34 -0.59 15.48
CA GLY A 47 -10.36 -0.86 14.03
C GLY A 47 -11.72 -0.66 13.37
N ARG A 48 -12.74 -0.22 14.13
CA ARG A 48 -14.10 0.04 13.65
C ARG A 48 -14.41 1.53 13.52
N GLN A 49 -13.38 2.38 13.43
CA GLN A 49 -13.56 3.81 13.15
C GLN A 49 -14.35 3.97 11.84
N GLY A 50 -15.41 4.78 11.83
CA GLY A 50 -16.32 4.94 10.69
C GLY A 50 -17.67 4.21 10.81
N PHE A 51 -17.80 3.24 11.72
CA PHE A 51 -19.08 2.60 12.06
C PHE A 51 -19.69 3.25 13.30
N GLU A 52 -20.35 4.40 13.13
CA GLU A 52 -21.15 4.98 14.21
C GLU A 52 -22.42 4.14 14.43
N GLY A 53 -22.83 4.02 15.69
CA GLY A 53 -23.92 3.14 16.10
C GLY A 53 -25.22 3.45 15.36
N GLY A 54 -25.56 2.61 14.38
CA GLY A 54 -26.67 2.84 13.45
C GLY A 54 -26.50 2.14 12.10
N GLY A 55 -25.28 1.67 11.78
CA GLY A 55 -24.98 1.00 10.50
C GLY A 55 -24.63 1.96 9.36
N GLU A 56 -24.48 3.26 9.67
CA GLU A 56 -23.96 4.26 8.76
C GLU A 56 -22.42 4.18 8.71
N ILE A 57 -21.86 4.21 7.51
CA ILE A 57 -20.42 4.22 7.27
C ILE A 57 -20.03 5.64 6.88
N VAL A 58 -19.29 6.32 7.76
CA VAL A 58 -18.74 7.66 7.49
C VAL A 58 -17.34 7.50 6.92
N LEU A 59 -17.16 7.91 5.67
CA LEU A 59 -15.87 7.89 4.97
C LEU A 59 -15.35 9.32 4.83
N ASP A 60 -14.12 9.53 5.30
CA ASP A 60 -13.36 10.77 5.08
C ASP A 60 -12.28 10.49 4.04
N ALA A 61 -12.38 11.12 2.87
CA ALA A 61 -11.43 10.91 1.77
C ALA A 61 -10.03 11.47 2.07
N ASP A 62 -9.95 12.49 2.94
CA ASP A 62 -8.69 13.10 3.38
C ASP A 62 -8.26 12.58 4.77
N GLY A 63 -9.01 11.63 5.33
CA GLY A 63 -8.73 11.00 6.60
C GLY A 63 -7.53 10.04 6.53
N PRO A 64 -6.94 9.67 7.68
CA PRO A 64 -5.89 8.66 7.70
C PRO A 64 -6.44 7.31 7.24
N ASP A 65 -5.58 6.51 6.60
CA ASP A 65 -5.92 5.14 6.24
C ASP A 65 -6.37 4.33 7.46
N SER A 66 -7.30 3.41 7.21
CA SER A 66 -7.74 2.48 8.24
C SER A 66 -6.58 1.59 8.71
N PRO A 67 -6.46 1.30 10.01
CA PRO A 67 -5.42 0.40 10.49
C PRO A 67 -5.58 -1.00 9.92
N GLU A 68 -4.44 -1.62 9.61
CA GLU A 68 -4.36 -3.04 9.30
C GLU A 68 -4.69 -3.90 10.52
N THR A 69 -5.13 -5.14 10.27
CA THR A 69 -5.42 -6.09 11.35
C THR A 69 -4.41 -7.24 11.38
N PHE A 70 -4.21 -7.80 12.57
CA PHE A 70 -3.42 -9.03 12.74
C PHE A 70 -4.08 -9.99 13.73
N SER A 71 -3.77 -11.27 13.58
CA SER A 71 -4.21 -12.34 14.47
C SER A 71 -3.01 -13.00 15.17
N GLY A 72 -3.24 -13.54 16.36
CA GLY A 72 -2.18 -14.12 17.18
C GLY A 72 -1.13 -13.10 17.62
N ASP A 73 0.13 -13.47 17.52
CA ASP A 73 1.30 -12.72 18.01
C ASP A 73 2.31 -12.36 16.90
N THR A 74 1.94 -12.56 15.63
CA THR A 74 2.81 -12.32 14.47
C THR A 74 2.18 -11.34 13.49
N ILE A 75 3.02 -10.57 12.80
CA ILE A 75 2.63 -9.66 11.71
C ILE A 75 3.50 -10.00 10.50
N ASP A 76 2.87 -10.25 9.35
CA ASP A 76 3.57 -10.43 8.08
C ASP A 76 3.93 -9.06 7.50
N VAL A 77 5.13 -8.59 7.83
CA VAL A 77 5.68 -7.34 7.29
C VAL A 77 6.05 -7.45 5.79
N GLY A 78 6.21 -8.67 5.27
CA GLY A 78 6.47 -8.91 3.85
C GLY A 78 5.24 -8.61 3.01
N ALA A 79 4.07 -9.07 3.46
CA ALA A 79 2.79 -8.74 2.84
C ALA A 79 2.50 -7.23 2.85
N LEU A 80 2.89 -6.52 3.91
CA LEU A 80 2.79 -5.05 3.94
C LEU A 80 3.73 -4.41 2.91
N ALA A 81 4.99 -4.84 2.86
CA ALA A 81 5.96 -4.31 1.91
C ALA A 81 5.55 -4.59 0.45
N GLU A 82 4.98 -5.77 0.16
CA GLU A 82 4.47 -6.14 -1.16
C GLU A 82 3.34 -5.21 -1.63
N GLN A 83 2.42 -4.83 -0.72
CA GLN A 83 1.33 -3.91 -1.05
C GLN A 83 1.85 -2.53 -1.47
N PHE A 84 2.74 -1.94 -0.66
CA PHE A 84 3.35 -0.64 -0.97
C PHE A 84 4.19 -0.71 -2.24
N PHE A 85 4.96 -1.78 -2.42
CA PHE A 85 5.71 -2.02 -3.66
C PHE A 85 4.79 -2.08 -4.88
N GLY A 86 3.69 -2.84 -4.81
CA GLY A 86 2.73 -2.97 -5.90
C GLY A 86 2.06 -1.64 -6.28
N LEU A 87 1.77 -0.79 -5.29
CA LEU A 87 1.22 0.54 -5.49
C LEU A 87 2.24 1.53 -6.10
N ALA A 88 3.53 1.32 -5.84
CA ALA A 88 4.60 2.16 -6.38
C ALA A 88 4.97 1.84 -7.85
N ILE A 89 4.50 0.71 -8.39
CA ILE A 89 4.73 0.34 -9.81
C ILE A 89 3.99 1.32 -10.72
N ASP A 90 4.72 1.94 -11.66
CA ASP A 90 4.11 2.78 -12.71
C ASP A 90 3.14 1.93 -13.55
N PRO A 91 1.84 2.25 -13.60
CA PRO A 91 0.87 1.49 -14.39
C PRO A 91 1.04 1.69 -15.90
N TYR A 92 1.74 2.74 -16.34
CA TYR A 92 1.90 3.12 -17.75
C TYR A 92 3.37 3.44 -18.10
N PRO A 93 4.31 2.51 -17.87
CA PRO A 93 5.72 2.76 -18.12
C PRO A 93 5.94 3.02 -19.62
N ARG A 94 6.73 4.05 -19.94
CA ARG A 94 7.02 4.44 -21.33
C ARG A 94 8.50 4.58 -21.56
N LYS A 95 8.98 3.93 -22.62
CA LYS A 95 10.31 4.17 -23.16
C LYS A 95 10.37 5.58 -23.75
N ALA A 96 11.50 6.26 -23.55
CA ALA A 96 11.71 7.60 -24.08
C ALA A 96 11.47 7.65 -25.60
N GLY A 97 10.64 8.59 -26.06
CA GLY A 97 10.28 8.75 -27.47
C GLY A 97 9.17 7.81 -27.97
N ALA A 98 8.60 6.95 -27.13
CA ALA A 98 7.47 6.11 -27.54
C ALA A 98 6.18 6.93 -27.71
N SER A 99 5.60 6.87 -28.90
CA SER A 99 4.34 7.53 -29.25
C SER A 99 3.37 6.57 -29.93
N LEU A 100 2.07 6.83 -29.77
CA LEU A 100 1.02 6.21 -30.57
C LEU A 100 0.74 7.14 -31.75
N GLU A 101 0.80 6.63 -32.98
CA GLU A 101 0.23 7.34 -34.13
C GLU A 101 -1.29 7.17 -34.06
N VAL A 102 -2.02 8.28 -34.06
CA VAL A 102 -3.49 8.35 -33.99
C VAL A 102 -4.05 8.72 -35.35
#